data_AF-A0A7V9PVV0-F1
#
_entry.id   AF-A0A7V9PVV0-F1
#
_cell.length_a   1.000
_cell.length_b   1.000
_cell.length_c   1.000
_cell.angle_alpha   90.00
_cell.angle_beta   90.00
_cell.angle_gamma   90.00
#
_symmetry.space_group_name_H-M   'P 1'
#
loop_
_entity.id
_entity.type
_entity.pdbx_description
1 polymer ?
#
loop_
_entity_poly.entity_id
_entity_poly.type
_entity_poly.pdbx_seq_one_letter_code
_entity_poly.pdbx_strand_id
1 'polypeptide(L)'
;MLELHRAERADALVAGLVGVLRAGATDPFAAEVVAVPARGVERWLAQQLSHHLGASGEGDGVCANVEFPWPSTLVATTLAAAIGLDPAVDPWRPERTVWAVLDVIDACVGEAWLAALGRHLDDGPGRRFVVARHVSRLFDTYASHRPAMLRAWLTGDDSDGLGSPLPGDLGWQPELWRRLCARVGTPSPAERLVAACAA
;
A
#
# COMPACT_ATOMS: atom_id res chain seq x y z
N MET A 1 1.65 19.44 -11.31
CA MET A 1 3.02 19.94 -11.07
C MET A 1 3.48 19.37 -9.74
N LEU A 2 4.69 18.81 -9.66
CA LEU A 2 5.27 18.34 -8.40
C LEU A 2 6.28 19.36 -7.91
N GLU A 3 6.02 19.95 -6.75
CA GLU A 3 6.94 20.90 -6.11
C GLU A 3 7.71 20.23 -4.98
N LEU A 4 9.01 20.49 -4.91
CA LEU A 4 9.88 19.97 -3.85
C LEU A 4 10.46 21.14 -3.04
N HIS A 5 10.04 21.25 -1.79
CA HIS A 5 10.60 22.19 -0.83
C HIS A 5 11.69 21.51 0.00
N ARG A 6 12.85 22.15 0.13
CA ARG A 6 13.96 21.65 0.98
C ARG A 6 14.30 22.67 2.07
N ALA A 7 14.60 22.19 3.26
CA ALA A 7 15.20 22.97 4.32
C ALA A 7 16.08 22.08 5.20
N GLU A 8 17.00 22.69 5.94
CA GLU A 8 17.86 21.98 6.90
C GLU A 8 17.10 21.54 8.16
N ARG A 9 15.96 22.18 8.42
CA ARG A 9 15.11 21.89 9.58
C ARG A 9 13.63 21.82 9.17
N ALA A 10 12.88 20.93 9.82
CA ALA A 10 11.47 20.70 9.51
C ALA A 10 10.56 21.90 9.83
N ASP A 11 10.85 22.66 10.89
CA ASP A 11 10.10 23.87 11.26
C ASP A 11 10.17 24.95 10.19
N ALA A 12 11.30 25.06 9.47
CA ALA A 12 11.41 25.98 8.35
C ALA A 12 10.48 25.63 7.16
N LEU A 13 10.10 24.35 7.02
CA LEU A 13 9.15 23.91 5.99
C LEU A 13 7.69 24.21 6.35
N VAL A 14 7.38 24.45 7.63
CA VAL A 14 6.01 24.75 8.09
C VAL A 14 5.50 26.02 7.43
N ALA A 15 6.32 27.06 7.32
CA ALA A 15 5.90 28.32 6.69
C ALA A 15 5.51 28.12 5.21
N GLY A 16 6.27 27.29 4.49
CA GLY A 16 5.94 26.92 3.11
C GLY A 16 4.63 26.13 3.02
N LEU A 17 4.45 25.14 3.89
CA LEU A 17 3.21 24.36 3.96
C LEU A 17 2.00 25.23 4.29
N VAL A 18 2.11 26.16 5.25
CA VAL A 18 1.05 27.12 5.57
C VAL A 18 0.69 27.96 4.34
N GLY A 19 1.68 28.37 3.54
CA GLY A 19 1.44 29.08 2.30
C GLY A 19 0.58 28.27 1.32
N VAL A 20 0.87 26.98 1.16
CA VAL A 20 0.09 26.06 0.31
C VAL A 20 -1.33 25.90 0.84
N LEU A 21 -1.47 25.60 2.14
CA LEU A 21 -2.78 25.35 2.76
C LEU A 21 -3.68 26.59 2.82
N ARG A 22 -3.12 27.81 2.85
CA ARG A 22 -3.90 29.06 2.81
C ARG A 22 -4.53 29.34 1.46
N ALA A 23 -4.01 28.78 0.37
CA ALA A 23 -4.67 28.87 -0.92
C ALA A 23 -6.02 28.14 -0.89
N GLY A 24 -6.13 27.09 -0.07
CA GLY A 24 -7.35 26.38 0.29
C GLY A 24 -7.98 25.56 -0.83
N ALA A 25 -8.65 24.48 -0.47
CA ALA A 25 -9.56 23.77 -1.35
C ALA A 25 -10.74 24.66 -1.80
N THR A 26 -11.22 24.46 -3.03
CA THR A 26 -12.38 25.21 -3.56
C THR A 26 -13.69 24.84 -2.85
N ASP A 27 -13.78 23.61 -2.32
CA ASP A 27 -14.90 23.14 -1.51
C ASP A 27 -14.61 23.39 -0.02
N PRO A 28 -15.44 24.16 0.71
CA PRO A 28 -15.22 24.47 2.12
C PRO A 28 -15.31 23.25 3.05
N PHE A 29 -15.88 22.13 2.61
CA PHE A 29 -15.96 20.91 3.40
C PHE A 29 -14.89 19.88 3.03
N ALA A 30 -14.17 20.07 1.92
CA ALA A 30 -13.07 19.20 1.56
C ALA A 30 -11.95 19.32 2.59
N ALA A 31 -11.50 18.18 3.11
CA ALA A 31 -10.37 18.16 4.02
C ALA A 31 -9.07 18.44 3.26
N GLU A 32 -8.19 19.24 3.84
CA GLU A 32 -6.82 19.36 3.38
C GLU A 32 -6.06 18.08 3.73
N VAL A 33 -5.18 17.60 2.84
CA VAL A 33 -4.49 16.32 3.05
C VAL A 33 -2.98 16.55 3.18
N VAL A 34 -2.43 16.16 4.33
CA VAL A 34 -0.99 16.27 4.62
C VAL A 34 -0.46 14.93 5.08
N ALA A 35 0.13 14.16 4.15
CA ALA A 35 0.68 12.85 4.50
C ALA A 35 1.89 12.94 5.44
N VAL A 36 1.90 12.15 6.50
CA VAL A 36 2.97 12.14 7.52
C VAL A 36 3.39 10.71 7.89
N PRO A 37 4.69 10.47 8.16
CA PRO A 37 5.19 9.10 8.35
C PRO A 37 4.94 8.53 9.74
N ALA A 38 4.51 9.36 10.70
CA ALA A 38 4.32 8.97 12.09
C ALA A 38 3.39 9.91 12.85
N ARG A 39 2.68 9.36 13.85
CA ARG A 39 1.76 10.11 14.73
C ARG A 39 2.44 11.24 15.51
N GLY A 40 3.74 11.12 15.80
CA GLY A 40 4.51 12.19 16.44
C GLY A 40 4.65 13.41 15.53
N VAL A 41 4.89 13.17 14.23
CA VAL A 41 4.98 14.22 13.21
C VAL A 41 3.61 14.86 12.97
N GLU A 42 2.56 14.06 12.87
CA GLU A 42 1.16 14.53 12.83
C GLU A 42 0.87 15.52 13.95
N ARG A 43 1.05 15.09 15.21
CA ARG A 43 0.73 15.92 16.37
C ARG A 43 1.55 17.21 16.42
N TRP A 44 2.86 17.11 16.15
CA TRP A 44 3.72 18.28 16.08
C TRP A 44 3.27 19.24 14.98
N LEU A 45 2.98 18.72 13.78
CA LEU A 45 2.60 19.52 12.64
C LEU A 45 1.23 20.18 12.84
N ALA A 46 0.23 19.46 13.35
CA ALA A 46 -1.08 20.01 13.68
C ALA A 46 -0.97 21.17 14.68
N GLN A 47 -0.10 21.05 15.69
CA GLN A 47 0.17 22.13 16.64
C GLN A 47 0.87 23.32 15.97
N GLN A 48 1.88 23.08 15.11
CA GLN A 48 2.53 24.18 14.39
C GLN A 48 1.54 24.90 13.49
N LEU A 49 0.71 24.15 12.74
CA LEU A 49 -0.31 24.70 11.86
C LEU A 49 -1.38 25.49 12.63
N SER A 50 -1.77 25.07 13.84
CA SER A 50 -2.77 25.81 14.63
C SER A 50 -2.29 27.20 15.04
N HIS A 51 -0.98 27.46 15.12
CA HIS A 51 -0.49 28.81 15.39
C HIS A 51 -0.55 29.75 14.18
N HIS A 52 -0.79 29.21 12.98
CA HIS A 52 -0.68 29.96 11.72
C HIS A 52 -1.98 30.01 10.90
N LEU A 53 -2.77 28.94 10.88
CA LEU A 53 -4.01 28.84 10.10
C LEU A 53 -5.15 29.54 10.83
N GLY A 54 -5.80 30.49 10.16
CA GLY A 54 -6.90 31.28 10.75
C GLY A 54 -6.49 32.26 11.86
N ALA A 55 -5.19 32.37 12.17
CA ALA A 55 -4.70 33.24 13.24
C ALA A 55 -4.73 34.73 12.85
N SER A 56 -5.04 35.60 13.81
CA SER A 56 -4.99 37.06 13.70
C SER A 56 -3.59 37.65 13.97
N GLY A 57 -2.63 36.79 14.35
CA GLY A 57 -1.27 37.18 14.71
C GLY A 57 -0.92 36.94 16.18
N GLU A 58 -1.90 36.57 17.01
CA GLU A 58 -1.73 36.30 18.45
C GLU A 58 -1.60 34.80 18.79
N GLY A 59 -1.44 33.94 17.77
CA GLY A 59 -1.38 32.48 17.94
C GLY A 59 -2.74 31.84 18.28
N ASP A 60 -3.82 32.54 17.98
CA ASP A 60 -5.24 32.21 18.16
C ASP A 60 -5.85 31.38 17.01
N GLY A 61 -5.00 30.78 16.16
CA GLY A 61 -5.44 30.00 15.02
C GLY A 61 -5.94 28.60 15.38
N VAL A 62 -6.32 27.85 14.35
CA VAL A 62 -6.80 26.46 14.48
C VAL A 62 -6.33 25.61 13.31
N CYS A 63 -5.86 24.39 13.61
CA CYS A 63 -5.69 23.35 12.61
C CYS A 63 -6.95 22.47 12.63
N ALA A 64 -7.85 22.69 11.67
CA ALA A 64 -9.11 21.98 11.55
C ALA A 64 -9.29 21.45 10.13
N ASN A 65 -10.04 20.35 10.00
CA ASN A 65 -10.32 19.69 8.72
C ASN A 65 -9.06 19.36 7.90
N VAL A 66 -7.98 18.96 8.58
CA VAL A 66 -6.75 18.46 7.94
C VAL A 66 -6.62 16.98 8.25
N GLU A 67 -6.56 16.15 7.20
CA GLU A 67 -6.28 14.73 7.31
C GLU A 67 -4.77 14.47 7.22
N PHE A 68 -4.29 13.59 8.10
CA PHE A 68 -2.88 13.21 8.18
C PHE A 68 -2.66 11.73 7.86
N PRO A 69 -2.94 11.26 6.62
CA PRO A 69 -2.75 9.87 6.27
C PRO A 69 -1.27 9.49 6.26
N TRP A 70 -1.00 8.20 6.40
CA TRP A 70 0.33 7.68 6.12
C TRP A 70 0.58 7.77 4.59
N PRO A 71 1.82 7.96 4.12
CA PRO A 71 2.10 8.04 2.70
C PRO A 71 1.57 6.84 1.90
N SER A 72 1.70 5.62 2.43
CA SER A 72 1.15 4.41 1.81
C SER A 72 -0.38 4.44 1.71
N THR A 73 -1.07 4.96 2.73
CA THR A 73 -2.52 5.14 2.72
C THR A 73 -2.93 6.14 1.64
N LEU A 74 -2.25 7.30 1.56
CA LEU A 74 -2.53 8.31 0.54
C LEU A 74 -2.35 7.75 -0.88
N VAL A 75 -1.27 7.01 -1.12
CA VAL A 75 -1.03 6.37 -2.42
C VAL A 75 -2.13 5.37 -2.74
N ALA A 76 -2.48 4.49 -1.80
CA ALA A 76 -3.51 3.48 -2.00
C ALA A 76 -4.90 4.10 -2.28
N THR A 77 -5.30 5.14 -1.55
CA THR A 77 -6.57 5.84 -1.78
C THR A 77 -6.60 6.57 -3.11
N THR A 78 -5.50 7.23 -3.48
CA THR A 78 -5.37 7.92 -4.77
C THR A 78 -5.45 6.94 -5.94
N LEU A 79 -4.74 5.79 -5.85
CA LEU A 79 -4.79 4.75 -6.87
C LEU A 79 -6.20 4.16 -7.00
N ALA A 80 -6.86 3.87 -5.87
CA ALA A 80 -8.22 3.35 -5.87
C ALA A 80 -9.21 4.33 -6.52
N ALA A 81 -9.12 5.61 -6.18
CA ALA A 81 -9.94 6.66 -6.77
C ALA A 81 -9.71 6.79 -8.30
N ALA A 82 -8.46 6.76 -8.75
CA ALA A 82 -8.11 6.90 -10.17
C ALA A 82 -8.72 5.80 -11.07
N ILE A 83 -8.90 4.58 -10.52
CA ILE A 83 -9.48 3.45 -11.26
C ILE A 83 -10.94 3.16 -10.86
N GLY A 84 -11.57 4.01 -10.04
CA GLY A 84 -12.96 3.82 -9.59
C GLY A 84 -13.17 2.59 -8.71
N LEU A 85 -12.14 2.14 -7.98
CA LEU A 85 -12.20 1.00 -7.08
C LEU A 85 -12.67 1.45 -5.69
N ASP A 86 -13.70 0.81 -5.15
CA ASP A 86 -14.07 0.98 -3.75
C ASP A 86 -13.17 0.10 -2.85
N PRO A 87 -12.32 0.70 -1.98
CA PRO A 87 -11.46 -0.06 -1.06
C PRO A 87 -12.23 -0.94 -0.07
N ALA A 88 -13.51 -0.66 0.17
CA ALA A 88 -14.36 -1.46 1.04
C ALA A 88 -14.78 -2.77 0.38
N VAL A 89 -14.64 -2.96 -0.94
CA VAL A 89 -14.96 -4.22 -1.65
C VAL A 89 -13.74 -4.85 -2.31
N ASP A 90 -12.56 -4.24 -2.22
CA ASP A 90 -11.33 -4.76 -2.81
C ASP A 90 -10.95 -6.14 -2.21
N PRO A 91 -10.90 -7.22 -3.03
CA PRO A 91 -10.50 -8.54 -2.57
C PRO A 91 -9.00 -8.63 -2.26
N TRP A 92 -8.18 -7.71 -2.77
CA TRP A 92 -6.73 -7.75 -2.61
C TRP A 92 -6.21 -7.18 -1.29
N ARG A 93 -7.10 -6.64 -0.45
CA ARG A 93 -6.72 -6.22 0.90
C ARG A 93 -6.19 -7.41 1.69
N PRO A 94 -5.06 -7.29 2.42
CA PRO A 94 -4.44 -8.43 3.11
C PRO A 94 -5.39 -9.21 4.03
N GLU A 95 -6.37 -8.53 4.65
CA GLU A 95 -7.38 -9.15 5.52
C GLU A 95 -8.37 -10.07 4.76
N ARG A 96 -8.47 -9.92 3.44
CA ARG A 96 -9.35 -10.69 2.55
C ARG A 96 -8.57 -11.68 1.70
N THR A 97 -7.46 -11.24 1.11
CA THR A 97 -6.58 -12.08 0.27
C THR A 97 -6.11 -13.32 1.01
N VAL A 98 -5.99 -13.27 2.34
CA VAL A 98 -5.65 -14.42 3.19
C VAL A 98 -6.54 -15.64 2.95
N TRP A 99 -7.83 -15.43 2.70
CA TRP A 99 -8.76 -16.53 2.44
C TRP A 99 -8.55 -17.14 1.06
N ALA A 100 -8.33 -16.30 0.03
CA ALA A 100 -8.00 -16.78 -1.31
C ALA A 100 -6.65 -17.52 -1.32
N VAL A 101 -5.65 -17.04 -0.58
CA VAL A 101 -4.36 -17.73 -0.42
C VAL A 101 -4.53 -19.06 0.29
N LEU A 102 -5.31 -19.09 1.37
CA LEU A 102 -5.59 -20.33 2.11
C LEU A 102 -6.26 -21.37 1.20
N ASP A 103 -7.28 -20.95 0.46
CA ASP A 103 -7.99 -21.80 -0.49
C ASP A 103 -7.09 -22.36 -1.60
N VAL A 104 -6.17 -21.55 -2.13
CA VAL A 104 -5.20 -22.01 -3.13
C VAL A 104 -4.18 -22.95 -2.51
N ILE A 105 -3.68 -22.66 -1.30
CA ILE A 105 -2.79 -23.57 -0.58
C ILE A 105 -3.48 -24.91 -0.38
N ASP A 106 -4.69 -24.94 0.19
CA ASP A 106 -5.42 -26.17 0.49
C ASP A 106 -5.73 -27.00 -0.78
N ALA A 107 -6.01 -26.34 -1.91
CA ALA A 107 -6.22 -27.03 -3.18
C ALA A 107 -4.95 -27.66 -3.79
N CYS A 108 -3.77 -27.19 -3.36
CA CYS A 108 -2.48 -27.54 -3.97
C CYS A 108 -1.52 -28.25 -3.01
N VAL A 109 -1.94 -28.49 -1.77
CA VAL A 109 -1.18 -29.30 -0.81
C VAL A 109 -0.86 -30.66 -1.44
N GLY A 110 0.43 -31.03 -1.44
CA GLY A 110 0.92 -32.27 -2.02
C GLY A 110 1.45 -32.13 -3.45
N GLU A 111 1.22 -31.01 -4.13
CA GLU A 111 1.86 -30.75 -5.42
C GLU A 111 3.37 -30.45 -5.24
N ALA A 112 4.20 -30.97 -6.15
CA ALA A 112 5.66 -30.91 -6.04
C ALA A 112 6.21 -29.47 -5.97
N TRP A 113 5.60 -28.54 -6.70
CA TRP A 113 6.02 -27.14 -6.72
C TRP A 113 5.77 -26.43 -5.38
N LEU A 114 4.80 -26.89 -4.58
CA LEU A 114 4.47 -26.32 -3.27
C LEU A 114 5.26 -26.99 -2.14
N ALA A 115 6.07 -28.02 -2.42
CA ALA A 115 6.73 -28.83 -1.39
C ALA A 115 7.58 -28.03 -0.39
N ALA A 116 8.25 -26.96 -0.85
CA ALA A 116 9.03 -26.08 0.02
C ALA A 116 8.18 -25.38 1.09
N LEU A 117 7.02 -24.86 0.70
CA LEU A 117 6.03 -24.29 1.62
C LEU A 117 5.33 -25.38 2.44
N GLY A 118 5.04 -26.52 1.81
CA GLY A 118 4.36 -27.68 2.40
C GLY A 118 5.02 -28.18 3.69
N ARG A 119 6.35 -28.21 3.75
CA ARG A 119 7.11 -28.54 4.98
C ARG A 119 6.76 -27.68 6.20
N HIS A 120 6.17 -26.51 5.99
CA HIS A 120 5.77 -25.58 7.05
C HIS A 120 4.27 -25.66 7.38
N LEU A 121 3.50 -26.51 6.70
CA LEU A 121 2.04 -26.64 6.82
C LEU A 121 1.59 -27.83 7.71
N ASP A 122 2.50 -28.69 8.15
CA ASP A 122 2.18 -30.03 8.69
C ASP A 122 1.61 -30.07 10.13
N ASP A 123 1.67 -28.97 10.91
CA ASP A 123 1.17 -28.97 12.31
C ASP A 123 -0.30 -28.53 12.47
N GLY A 124 -1.14 -28.72 11.45
CA GLY A 124 -2.59 -28.56 11.54
C GLY A 124 -3.17 -27.18 11.14
N PRO A 125 -4.51 -26.99 11.26
CA PRO A 125 -5.25 -25.88 10.63
C PRO A 125 -4.80 -24.47 11.07
N GLY A 126 -4.42 -24.30 12.33
CA GLY A 126 -3.96 -23.00 12.85
C GLY A 126 -2.67 -22.51 12.18
N ARG A 127 -1.76 -23.42 11.84
CA ARG A 127 -0.48 -23.09 11.19
C ARG A 127 -0.68 -22.69 9.73
N ARG A 128 -1.62 -23.33 9.02
CA ARG A 128 -1.95 -22.98 7.62
C ARG A 128 -2.47 -21.56 7.50
N PHE A 129 -3.38 -21.16 8.39
CA PHE A 129 -3.88 -19.78 8.40
C PHE A 129 -2.76 -18.76 8.65
N VAL A 130 -1.86 -19.04 9.60
CA VAL A 130 -0.70 -18.17 9.88
C VAL A 130 0.20 -18.03 8.66
N VAL A 131 0.46 -19.13 7.95
CA VAL A 131 1.25 -19.13 6.71
C VAL A 131 0.54 -18.35 5.61
N ALA A 132 -0.75 -18.60 5.37
CA ALA A 132 -1.54 -17.87 4.38
C ALA A 132 -1.56 -16.36 4.66
N ARG A 133 -1.66 -15.96 5.94
CA ARG A 133 -1.60 -14.55 6.35
C ARG A 133 -0.22 -13.94 6.09
N HIS A 134 0.85 -14.69 6.36
CA HIS A 134 2.21 -14.25 6.08
C HIS A 134 2.43 -14.06 4.56
N VAL A 135 2.03 -15.04 3.76
CA VAL A 135 2.12 -14.98 2.29
C VAL A 135 1.30 -13.83 1.71
N SER A 136 0.09 -13.59 2.22
CA SER A 136 -0.74 -12.45 1.77
C SER A 136 -0.06 -11.11 1.99
N ARG A 137 0.58 -10.93 3.16
CA ARG A 137 1.37 -9.72 3.46
C ARG A 137 2.63 -9.62 2.61
N LEU A 138 3.26 -10.74 2.29
CA LEU A 138 4.42 -10.78 1.42
C LEU A 138 4.06 -10.28 0.01
N PHE A 139 2.97 -10.79 -0.57
CA PHE A 139 2.49 -10.34 -1.88
C PHE A 139 2.01 -8.88 -1.88
N ASP A 140 1.37 -8.41 -0.81
CA ASP A 140 1.03 -6.99 -0.64
C ASP A 140 2.29 -6.11 -0.61
N THR A 141 3.34 -6.57 0.08
CA THR A 141 4.65 -5.90 0.12
C THR A 141 5.30 -5.86 -1.26
N TYR A 142 5.26 -6.97 -2.00
CA TYR A 142 5.77 -7.04 -3.37
C TYR A 142 4.99 -6.15 -4.32
N ALA A 143 3.66 -6.07 -4.20
CA ALA A 143 2.87 -5.21 -5.04
C ALA A 143 3.22 -3.73 -4.83
N SER A 144 3.57 -3.35 -3.60
CA SER A 144 3.98 -1.98 -3.27
C SER A 144 5.41 -1.64 -3.71
N HIS A 145 6.35 -2.58 -3.61
CA HIS A 145 7.80 -2.30 -3.80
C HIS A 145 8.38 -2.88 -5.10
N ARG A 146 7.79 -3.96 -5.62
CA ARG A 146 8.27 -4.73 -6.78
C ARG A 146 7.10 -5.11 -7.72
N PRO A 147 6.19 -4.17 -8.10
CA PRO A 147 5.03 -4.50 -8.94
C PRO A 147 5.42 -5.09 -10.31
N ALA A 148 6.56 -4.67 -10.87
CA ALA A 148 7.07 -5.21 -12.13
C ALA A 148 7.40 -6.71 -12.03
N MET A 149 7.94 -7.17 -10.90
CA MET A 149 8.25 -8.59 -10.65
C MET A 149 6.97 -9.42 -10.61
N LEU A 150 5.96 -8.98 -9.87
CA LEU A 150 4.66 -9.68 -9.81
C LEU A 150 3.97 -9.76 -11.17
N ARG A 151 4.10 -8.72 -11.99
CA ARG A 151 3.60 -8.74 -13.38
C ARG A 151 4.40 -9.69 -14.27
N ALA A 152 5.71 -9.76 -14.13
CA ALA A 152 6.57 -10.68 -14.88
C ALA A 152 6.20 -12.14 -14.57
N TRP A 153 5.95 -12.47 -13.30
CA TRP A 153 5.46 -13.78 -12.87
C TRP A 153 4.14 -14.16 -13.55
N LEU A 154 3.22 -13.22 -13.78
CA LEU A 154 1.97 -13.49 -14.51
C LEU A 154 2.19 -13.87 -15.98
N THR A 155 3.30 -13.44 -16.57
CA THR A 155 3.71 -13.79 -17.94
C THR A 155 4.65 -14.98 -18.03
N GLY A 156 4.96 -15.63 -16.89
CA GLY A 156 5.84 -16.80 -16.80
C GLY A 156 7.33 -16.50 -16.67
N ASP A 157 7.71 -15.23 -16.46
CA ASP A 157 9.09 -14.85 -16.16
C ASP A 157 9.31 -14.87 -14.64
N ASP A 158 9.77 -16.01 -14.12
CA ASP A 158 9.97 -16.31 -12.69
C ASP A 158 11.29 -15.74 -12.13
N SER A 159 11.56 -14.46 -12.38
CA SER A 159 12.75 -13.74 -11.89
C SER A 159 12.55 -13.10 -10.51
N ASP A 160 13.65 -12.73 -9.86
CA ASP A 160 13.68 -12.00 -8.58
C ASP A 160 13.40 -10.49 -8.71
N GLY A 161 13.06 -10.02 -9.92
CA GLY A 161 12.87 -8.60 -10.23
C GLY A 161 14.18 -7.78 -10.31
N LEU A 162 15.35 -8.42 -10.23
CA LEU A 162 16.67 -7.86 -10.45
C LEU A 162 17.38 -8.48 -11.66
N GLY A 163 16.71 -9.38 -12.38
CA GLY A 163 17.24 -10.07 -13.55
C GLY A 163 17.94 -11.40 -13.24
N SER A 164 17.83 -11.89 -12.00
CA SER A 164 18.31 -13.23 -11.63
C SER A 164 17.14 -14.20 -11.44
N PRO A 165 17.34 -15.51 -11.64
CA PRO A 165 16.32 -16.49 -11.29
C PRO A 165 16.09 -16.52 -9.78
N LEU A 166 14.86 -16.84 -9.37
CA LEU A 166 14.56 -17.06 -7.96
C LEU A 166 15.36 -18.26 -7.40
N PRO A 167 15.83 -18.17 -6.14
CA PRO A 167 16.31 -19.34 -5.41
C PRO A 167 15.28 -20.48 -5.42
N GLY A 168 15.75 -21.72 -5.51
CA GLY A 168 14.85 -22.88 -5.70
C GLY A 168 13.82 -23.09 -4.59
N ASP A 169 14.12 -22.66 -3.37
CA ASP A 169 13.20 -22.67 -2.22
C ASP A 169 12.12 -21.58 -2.28
N LEU A 170 12.27 -20.59 -3.16
CA LEU A 170 11.29 -19.53 -3.43
C LEU A 170 10.53 -19.72 -4.75
N GLY A 171 10.86 -20.74 -5.54
CA GLY A 171 10.23 -21.03 -6.83
C GLY A 171 8.73 -21.37 -6.75
N TRP A 172 8.20 -21.62 -5.55
CA TRP A 172 6.75 -21.79 -5.34
C TRP A 172 5.97 -20.46 -5.42
N GLN A 173 6.64 -19.32 -5.20
CA GLN A 173 5.96 -18.03 -5.08
C GLN A 173 5.31 -17.54 -6.39
N PRO A 174 5.99 -17.60 -7.56
CA PRO A 174 5.38 -17.20 -8.83
C PRO A 174 4.15 -18.04 -9.18
N GLU A 175 4.24 -19.35 -8.98
CA GLU A 175 3.13 -20.25 -9.26
C GLU A 175 1.95 -20.00 -8.31
N LEU A 176 2.22 -19.82 -7.01
CA LEU A 176 1.18 -19.45 -6.07
C LEU A 176 0.54 -18.10 -6.42
N TRP A 177 1.34 -17.12 -6.85
CA TRP A 177 0.86 -15.81 -7.29
C TRP A 177 -0.07 -15.92 -8.51
N ARG A 178 0.31 -16.70 -9.52
CA ARG A 178 -0.54 -16.98 -10.71
C ARG A 178 -1.88 -17.62 -10.30
N ARG A 179 -1.84 -18.66 -9.47
CA ARG A 179 -3.06 -19.34 -8.99
C ARG A 179 -3.93 -18.43 -8.12
N LEU A 180 -3.31 -17.57 -7.30
CA LEU A 180 -4.02 -16.57 -6.51
C LEU A 180 -4.73 -15.55 -7.41
N CYS A 181 -4.05 -15.02 -8.43
CA CYS A 181 -4.67 -14.08 -9.38
C CYS A 181 -5.83 -14.72 -10.13
N ALA A 182 -5.66 -15.97 -10.59
CA ALA A 182 -6.75 -16.74 -11.21
C ALA A 182 -7.93 -16.96 -10.25
N ARG A 183 -7.67 -17.21 -8.96
CA ARG A 183 -8.70 -17.40 -7.94
C ARG A 183 -9.45 -16.12 -7.59
N VAL A 184 -8.74 -14.99 -7.45
CA VAL A 184 -9.34 -13.69 -7.12
C VAL A 184 -10.11 -13.13 -8.31
N GLY A 185 -9.68 -13.40 -9.55
CA GLY A 185 -10.42 -13.11 -10.76
C GLY A 185 -10.57 -11.62 -11.09
N THR A 186 -9.85 -10.73 -10.38
CA THR A 186 -9.78 -9.30 -10.66
C THR A 186 -8.32 -8.87 -10.76
N PRO A 187 -8.00 -7.80 -11.52
CA PRO A 187 -6.62 -7.33 -11.66
C PRO A 187 -5.96 -7.12 -10.30
N SER A 188 -4.74 -7.61 -10.12
CA SER A 188 -3.95 -7.46 -8.91
C SER A 188 -3.50 -6.00 -8.69
N PRO A 189 -3.06 -5.61 -7.48
CA PRO A 189 -2.57 -4.26 -7.25
C PRO A 189 -1.37 -3.89 -8.15
N ALA A 190 -0.53 -4.87 -8.50
CA ALA A 190 0.58 -4.68 -9.43
C ALA A 190 0.14 -4.39 -10.87
N GLU A 191 -0.96 -4.98 -11.32
CA GLU A 191 -1.57 -4.68 -12.63
C GLU A 191 -2.30 -3.34 -12.61
N ARG A 192 -3.06 -3.07 -11.54
CA ARG A 192 -3.81 -1.82 -11.35
C ARG A 192 -2.93 -0.58 -11.34
N LEU A 193 -1.73 -0.67 -10.78
CA LEU A 193 -0.78 0.45 -10.74
C LEU A 193 -0.49 1.01 -12.14
N VAL A 194 -0.35 0.14 -13.14
CA VAL A 194 -0.08 0.57 -14.53
C VAL A 194 -1.26 1.34 -15.10
N ALA A 195 -2.48 0.82 -14.89
CA ALA A 195 -3.70 1.46 -15.35
C ALA A 195 -3.90 2.83 -14.67
N ALA A 196 -3.68 2.89 -13.35
CA ALA A 196 -3.81 4.11 -12.57
C ALA A 196 -2.80 5.19 -12.98
N CYS A 197 -1.56 4.82 -13.32
CA CYS A 197 -0.56 5.78 -13.81
C CYS A 197 -0.80 6.25 -15.25
N ALA A 198 -1.65 5.56 -16.01
CA ALA A 198 -1.99 5.91 -17.39
C ALA A 198 -3.29 6.73 -17.52
N ALA A 199 -4.08 6.81 -16.45
CA ALA A 199 -5.31 7.60 -16.36
C ALA A 199 -5.01 9.08 -16.10
#